data_AF-A0A1G7TLJ0-F1
#
_entry.id   AF-A0A1G7TLJ0-F1
#
_cell.length_a   1.000
_cell.length_b   1.000
_cell.length_c   1.000
_cell.angle_alpha   90.00
_cell.angle_beta   90.00
_cell.angle_gamma   90.00
#
_symmetry.space_group_name_H-M   'P 1'
#
loop_
_entity.id
_entity.type
_entity.pdbx_description
1 polymer ?
#
loop_
_entity_poly.entity_id
_entity_poly.type
_entity_poly.pdbx_seq_one_letter_code
_entity_poly.pdbx_strand_id
1 'polypeptide(L)'
;MNIKEGMLSIVIHAFLGYLWVLFINHTLSIANSMNHMILSSLFLFVGTLLFGFIANRIAPFHNYKLTHPAKIVGAVSFMTIVLIQVLVYNAV
;
A
#
# COMPACT_ATOMS: atom_id res chain seq x y z
N MET A 1 4.07 -11.42 20.78
CA MET A 1 4.80 -10.72 19.70
C MET A 1 6.11 -10.24 20.29
N ASN A 2 7.25 -10.59 19.68
CA ASN A 2 8.51 -10.01 20.10
C ASN A 2 8.55 -8.54 19.61
N ILE A 3 9.07 -7.62 20.43
CA ILE A 3 9.11 -6.17 20.09
C ILE A 3 9.79 -5.95 18.74
N LYS A 4 10.85 -6.72 18.45
CA LYS A 4 11.57 -6.67 17.17
C LYS A 4 10.69 -7.00 15.96
N GLU A 5 9.82 -8.01 16.07
CA GLU A 5 8.90 -8.42 14.99
C GLU A 5 7.85 -7.35 14.74
N GLY A 6 7.33 -6.73 15.81
CA GLY A 6 6.38 -5.62 15.72
C GLY A 6 7.00 -4.41 15.02
N MET A 7 8.20 -3.99 15.44
CA MET A 7 8.92 -2.88 14.81
C MET A 7 9.23 -3.16 13.34
N LEU A 8 9.70 -4.36 13.01
CA LEU A 8 9.97 -4.74 11.62
C LEU A 8 8.68 -4.71 10.77
N SER A 9 7.55 -5.16 11.32
CA SER A 9 6.27 -5.09 10.64
C SER A 9 5.82 -3.66 10.36
N ILE A 10 5.96 -2.77 11.35
CA ILE A 10 5.64 -1.34 11.20
C ILE A 10 6.49 -0.73 10.08
N VAL A 11 7.81 -0.89 10.13
CA VAL A 11 8.73 -0.28 9.16
C VAL A 11 8.44 -0.76 7.74
N ILE A 12 8.28 -2.07 7.54
CA ILE A 12 8.02 -2.63 6.22
C ILE A 12 6.68 -2.16 5.67
N HIS A 13 5.61 -2.21 6.47
CA HIS A 13 4.29 -1.82 5.98
C HIS A 13 4.15 -0.30 5.81
N ALA A 14 4.80 0.51 6.64
CA ALA A 14 4.86 1.95 6.45
C ALA A 14 5.60 2.30 5.14
N PHE A 15 6.73 1.64 4.86
CA PHE A 15 7.46 1.81 3.61
C PHE A 15 6.65 1.35 2.39
N LEU A 16 5.96 0.21 2.49
CA LEU A 16 5.04 -0.26 1.45
C LEU A 16 3.88 0.74 1.22
N GLY A 17 3.35 1.35 2.28
CA GLY A 17 2.33 2.40 2.16
C GLY A 17 2.83 3.60 1.37
N TYR A 18 4.05 4.05 1.67
CA TYR A 18 4.70 5.12 0.93
C TYR A 18 4.91 4.77 -0.55
N LEU A 19 5.41 3.57 -0.84
CA LEU A 19 5.57 3.10 -2.23
C LEU A 19 4.25 2.99 -2.97
N TRP A 20 3.18 2.56 -2.29
CA TRP A 20 1.85 2.49 -2.88
C TRP A 20 1.33 3.87 -3.28
N VAL A 21 1.53 4.90 -2.45
CA VAL A 21 1.16 6.29 -2.78
C VAL A 21 1.91 6.78 -4.01
N LEU A 22 3.24 6.58 -4.07
CA LEU A 22 4.03 6.95 -5.25
C LEU A 22 3.54 6.24 -6.51
N PHE A 23 3.25 4.95 -6.39
CA PHE A 23 2.71 4.15 -7.46
C PHE A 23 1.36 4.69 -7.94
N ILE A 24 0.40 4.94 -7.04
CA ILE A 24 -0.92 5.47 -7.40
C ILE A 24 -0.80 6.85 -8.04
N ASN A 25 0.01 7.77 -7.51
CA ASN A 25 0.16 9.11 -8.09
C ASN A 25 0.66 9.04 -9.54
N HIS A 26 1.66 8.20 -9.80
CA HIS A 26 2.19 8.02 -11.15
C HIS A 26 1.18 7.33 -12.07
N THR A 27 0.57 6.25 -11.59
CA THR A 27 -0.38 5.43 -12.37
C THR A 27 -1.65 6.22 -12.68
N LEU A 28 -2.12 7.06 -11.76
CA LEU A 28 -3.26 7.96 -11.93
C LEU A 28 -2.97 9.02 -12.99
N SER A 29 -1.77 9.59 -13.01
CA SER A 29 -1.36 10.52 -14.08
C SER A 29 -1.40 9.85 -15.46
N ILE A 30 -0.95 8.60 -15.57
CA ILE A 30 -1.02 7.83 -16.82
C ILE A 30 -2.49 7.52 -17.16
N ALA A 31 -3.27 7.07 -16.18
CA ALA A 31 -4.66 6.70 -16.36
C ALA A 31 -5.54 7.90 -16.77
N ASN A 32 -5.25 9.10 -16.26
CA ASN A 32 -5.92 10.34 -16.65
C ASN A 32 -5.55 10.81 -18.07
N SER A 33 -4.41 10.39 -18.60
CA SER A 33 -4.03 10.65 -20.00
C SER A 33 -4.73 9.73 -21.00
N MET A 34 -5.43 8.69 -20.52
CA MET A 34 -6.19 7.77 -21.37
C MET A 34 -7.57 8.36 -21.70
N ASN A 35 -7.93 8.39 -22.99
CA ASN A 35 -9.25 8.88 -23.44
C ASN A 35 -10.43 7.98 -23.04
N HIS A 36 -10.19 6.79 -22.48
CA HIS A 36 -11.23 5.81 -22.14
C HIS A 36 -11.30 5.58 -20.63
N MET A 37 -12.36 6.10 -19.99
CA MET A 37 -12.59 6.00 -18.54
C MET A 37 -12.59 4.55 -18.02
N ILE A 38 -13.22 3.63 -18.77
CA ILE A 38 -13.28 2.21 -18.39
C ILE A 38 -11.89 1.57 -18.38
N LEU A 39 -11.08 1.88 -19.40
CA LEU A 39 -9.72 1.35 -19.52
C LEU A 39 -8.81 1.90 -18.41
N SER A 40 -8.94 3.19 -18.13
CA SER A 40 -8.24 3.90 -17.05
C SER A 40 -8.56 3.29 -15.68
N SER A 41 -9.85 3.05 -15.38
CA SER A 41 -10.27 2.37 -14.15
C SER A 41 -9.75 0.93 -14.06
N LEU A 42 -9.81 0.17 -15.17
CA LEU A 42 -9.31 -1.20 -15.20
C LEU A 42 -7.79 -1.24 -14.94
N PHE A 43 -7.05 -0.32 -15.53
CA PHE A 43 -5.60 -0.20 -15.37
C PHE A 43 -5.22 0.09 -13.91
N LEU A 44 -5.90 1.03 -13.25
CA LEU A 44 -5.69 1.31 -11.83
C LEU A 44 -6.06 0.13 -10.93
N PHE A 45 -7.15 -0.56 -11.24
CA PHE A 45 -7.58 -1.73 -10.49
C PHE A 45 -6.55 -2.87 -10.58
N VAL A 46 -6.14 -3.23 -11.80
CA VAL A 46 -5.13 -4.27 -12.04
C VAL A 46 -3.77 -3.87 -11.44
N GLY A 47 -3.36 -2.61 -11.60
CA GLY A 47 -2.13 -2.08 -11.01
C GLY A 47 -2.11 -2.21 -9.48
N THR A 48 -3.22 -1.87 -8.83
CA THR A 48 -3.36 -1.99 -7.37
C THR A 48 -3.30 -3.45 -6.90
N LEU A 49 -3.95 -4.37 -7.63
CA LEU A 49 -3.89 -5.80 -7.32
C LEU A 49 -2.47 -6.37 -7.46
N LEU A 50 -1.77 -6.00 -8.54
CA LEU A 50 -0.38 -6.41 -8.76
C LEU A 50 0.54 -5.88 -7.66
N PHE A 51 0.37 -4.61 -7.26
CA PHE A 51 1.11 -4.05 -6.13
C PHE A 51 0.85 -4.85 -4.85
N GLY A 52 -0.42 -5.17 -4.56
CA GLY A 52 -0.78 -5.99 -3.39
C GLY A 52 -0.13 -7.37 -3.42
N PHE A 53 -0.04 -8.01 -4.58
CA PHE A 53 0.62 -9.31 -4.73
C PHE A 53 2.13 -9.22 -4.47
N ILE A 54 2.79 -8.17 -4.99
CA ILE A 54 4.21 -7.91 -4.76
C ILE A 54 4.46 -7.61 -3.27
N ALA A 55 3.67 -6.72 -2.69
CA ALA A 55 3.75 -6.36 -1.27
C ALA A 55 3.60 -7.59 -0.36
N ASN A 56 2.65 -8.47 -0.66
CA ASN A 56 2.44 -9.71 0.10
C ASN A 56 3.58 -10.73 -0.05
N ARG A 57 4.33 -10.70 -1.17
CA ARG A 57 5.54 -11.54 -1.33
C ARG A 57 6.77 -10.98 -0.62
N ILE A 58 6.93 -9.65 -0.62
CA ILE A 58 8.09 -8.99 -0.02
C ILE A 58 7.97 -8.94 1.50
N ALA A 59 6.75 -8.75 2.04
CA ALA A 59 6.54 -8.74 3.47
C ALA A 59 6.94 -10.11 4.07
N PRO A 60 7.91 -10.16 5.00
CA PRO A 60 8.40 -11.42 5.59
C PRO A 60 7.34 -12.09 6.48
N PHE A 61 6.16 -11.48 6.59
CA PHE A 61 5.04 -11.94 7.40
C PHE A 61 4.01 -12.76 6.60
N HIS A 62 4.31 -13.20 5.38
CA HIS A 62 3.37 -13.96 4.55
C HIS A 62 2.86 -15.25 5.22
N ASN A 63 3.66 -15.85 6.11
CA ASN A 63 3.33 -17.08 6.83
C ASN A 63 2.44 -16.85 8.07
N TYR A 64 2.26 -15.61 8.52
CA TYR A 64 1.42 -15.33 9.68
C TYR A 64 -0.06 -15.28 9.28
N LYS A 65 -0.91 -15.89 10.14
CA LYS A 65 -2.37 -15.80 10.02
C LYS A 65 -2.83 -14.34 9.98
N LEU A 66 -3.95 -14.07 9.30
CA LEU A 66 -4.54 -12.74 9.21
C LEU A 66 -4.80 -12.11 10.59
N THR A 67 -5.08 -12.94 11.59
CA THR A 67 -5.32 -12.53 12.98
C THR A 67 -4.05 -12.29 13.80
N HIS A 68 -2.85 -12.48 13.24
CA HIS A 68 -1.61 -12.29 13.98
C HIS A 68 -1.38 -10.80 14.28
N PRO A 69 -1.04 -10.41 15.52
CA PRO A 69 -0.88 -9.01 15.91
C PRO A 69 0.09 -8.22 15.00
N ALA A 70 1.19 -8.84 14.58
CA ALA A 70 2.16 -8.19 13.70
C ALA A 70 1.55 -7.79 12.35
N LYS A 71 0.62 -8.57 11.80
CA LYS A 71 -0.01 -8.28 10.51
C LYS A 71 -1.07 -7.18 10.63
N ILE A 72 -1.81 -7.16 11.74
CA ILE A 72 -2.75 -6.09 12.06
C ILE A 72 -2.01 -4.76 12.22
N VAL A 73 -0.94 -4.74 13.01
CA VAL A 73 -0.11 -3.53 13.22
C VAL A 73 0.51 -3.05 11.91
N GLY A 74 0.96 -3.99 11.07
CA GLY A 74 1.44 -3.68 9.72
C GLY A 74 0.36 -3.01 8.86
N ALA A 75 -0.82 -3.61 8.76
CA ALA A 75 -1.94 -3.04 7.99
C ALA A 75 -2.35 -1.65 8.48
N VAL A 76 -2.41 -1.44 9.80
CA VAL A 76 -2.68 -0.12 10.40
C VAL A 76 -1.59 0.89 10.01
N SER A 77 -0.32 0.50 10.05
CA SER A 77 0.81 1.36 9.67
C SER A 77 0.75 1.74 8.19
N PHE A 78 0.45 0.77 7.31
CA PHE A 78 0.25 1.02 5.89
C PHE A 78 -0.86 2.06 5.66
N MET A 79 -2.04 1.82 6.24
CA MET A 79 -3.19 2.72 6.10
C MET A 79 -2.90 4.11 6.67
N THR A 80 -2.16 4.19 7.78
CA THR A 80 -1.79 5.47 8.40
C THR A 80 -0.93 6.31 7.45
N ILE A 81 0.09 5.73 6.82
CA ILE A 81 0.93 6.44 5.86
C ILE A 81 0.13 6.88 4.64
N VAL A 82 -0.75 6.02 4.13
CA VAL A 82 -1.63 6.37 3.00
C VAL A 82 -2.54 7.54 3.35
N LEU A 83 -3.19 7.52 4.51
CA LEU A 83 -4.07 8.59 4.96
C LEU A 83 -3.31 9.89 5.18
N ILE A 84 -2.14 9.85 5.81
CA ILE A 84 -1.30 11.04 6.01
C ILE A 84 -0.93 11.63 4.66
N GLN A 85 -0.44 10.81 3.73
CA GLN A 85 -0.06 11.29 2.40
C GLN A 85 -1.25 11.91 1.66
N VAL A 86 -2.38 11.20 1.59
CA VAL A 86 -3.56 11.70 0.88
C VAL A 86 -4.11 12.98 1.52
N LEU A 87 -4.26 13.02 2.84
CA LEU A 87 -4.83 14.17 3.53
C LEU A 87 -3.88 15.37 3.55
N VAL A 88 -2.58 15.15 3.72
CA VAL A 88 -1.60 16.24 3.77
C VAL A 88 -1.32 16.80 2.38
N TYR A 89 -1.20 15.96 1.34
CA TYR A 89 -0.98 16.45 -0.02
C TYR A 89 -2.22 17.03 -0.69
N ASN A 90 -3.45 16.59 -0.36
CA ASN A 90 -4.66 17.25 -0.88
C ASN A 90 -5.02 18.53 -0.10
N ALA A 91 -4.44 18.76 1.08
CA ALA A 91 -4.72 19.95 1.90
C ALA A 91 -3.78 21.14 1.61
N VAL A 92 -2.79 20.96 0.72
CA VAL A 92 -1.85 22.00 0.26
C VAL A 92 -2.10 22.27 -1.22
#